data_AF-A0A538UBR1-F1
#
_entry.id   AF-A0A538UBR1-F1
#
_cell.length_a   1.000
_cell.length_b   1.000
_cell.length_c   1.000
_cell.angle_alpha   90.00
_cell.angle_beta   90.00
_cell.angle_gamma   90.00
#
_symmetry.space_group_name_H-M   'P 1'
#
loop_
_entity.id
_entity.type
_entity.pdbx_description
1 polymer ?
#
loop_
_entity_poly.entity_id
_entity_poly.type
_entity_poly.pdbx_seq_one_letter_code
_entity_poly.pdbx_strand_id
1 'polypeptide(L)'
;MEIAIHVRRGDMGRNLVPPGAEMGGPDENVVQSEYYFLSVLRKIRQDVGRAVPATVFTDAHEGELKELPTEEKVTIAPPHTAVADLLLMSRAAVLVTSSASSFSAWASYLGGMPTIWQRTRVGLVLPDRPERSIESDPHGNLDGSSREVVVQHLSASTSGAQV
;
A
#
# COMPACT_ATOMS: atom_id res chain seq x y z
N MET A 1 0.10 -6.18 -12.44
CA MET A 1 0.96 -5.51 -11.44
C MET A 1 0.94 -6.37 -10.19
N GLU A 2 2.08 -6.56 -9.53
CA GLU A 2 2.15 -7.39 -8.33
C GLU A 2 1.76 -6.57 -7.09
N ILE A 3 2.55 -5.55 -6.75
CA ILE A 3 2.27 -4.65 -5.62
C ILE A 3 1.93 -3.25 -6.14
N ALA A 4 0.80 -2.71 -5.71
CA ALA A 4 0.51 -1.28 -5.79
C ALA A 4 0.76 -0.63 -4.43
N ILE A 5 1.40 0.54 -4.41
CA ILE A 5 1.59 1.35 -3.21
C ILE A 5 0.92 2.70 -3.45
N HIS A 6 -0.06 3.07 -2.64
CA HIS A 6 -0.68 4.38 -2.72
C HIS A 6 -0.14 5.30 -1.62
N VAL A 7 0.58 6.36 -2.02
CA VAL A 7 1.15 7.37 -1.11
C VAL A 7 0.41 8.68 -1.33
N ARG A 8 -0.48 9.04 -0.39
CA ARG A 8 -1.21 10.31 -0.38
C ARG A 8 -0.36 11.35 0.34
N ARG A 9 0.05 12.40 -0.37
CA ARG A 9 0.74 13.57 0.20
C ARG A 9 -0.19 14.72 0.52
N GLY A 10 -1.39 14.76 -0.06
CA GLY A 10 -2.35 15.78 0.34
C GLY A 10 -2.05 17.14 -0.28
N ASP A 11 -2.96 18.07 -0.01
CA ASP A 11 -2.91 19.41 -0.57
C ASP A 11 -2.39 20.35 0.54
N MET A 12 -1.06 20.38 0.72
CA MET A 12 -0.24 21.24 1.60
C MET A 12 -0.57 21.34 3.11
N GLY A 13 0.48 21.37 3.96
CA GLY A 13 0.39 21.72 5.39
C GLY A 13 0.10 20.57 6.37
N ARG A 14 0.32 19.32 5.96
CA ARG A 14 0.07 18.14 6.80
C ARG A 14 1.32 17.72 7.57
N ASN A 15 1.15 17.36 8.83
CA ASN A 15 2.25 16.88 9.65
C ASN A 15 2.67 15.49 9.18
N LEU A 16 3.94 15.34 8.81
CA LEU A 16 4.52 14.05 8.51
C LEU A 16 4.59 13.22 9.80
N VAL A 17 3.98 12.04 9.79
CA VAL A 17 4.14 11.10 10.92
C VAL A 17 5.61 10.69 10.98
N PRO A 18 6.29 10.82 12.14
CA PRO A 18 7.67 10.41 12.27
C PRO A 18 7.88 8.93 11.89
N PRO A 19 9.05 8.57 11.32
CA PRO A 19 9.37 7.17 11.03
C PRO A 19 9.15 6.25 12.24
N GLY A 20 8.40 5.15 12.04
CA GLY A 20 8.10 4.17 13.08
C GLY A 20 7.05 4.61 14.11
N ALA A 21 6.49 5.81 14.00
CA ALA A 21 5.41 6.25 14.87
C ALA A 21 4.06 5.72 14.37
N GLU A 22 3.14 5.49 15.31
CA GLU A 22 1.74 5.22 15.00
C GLU A 22 1.09 6.46 14.37
N MET A 23 0.19 6.22 13.43
CA MET A 23 -0.75 7.24 13.00
C MET A 23 -1.67 7.55 14.19
N GLY A 24 -1.88 8.83 14.53
CA GLY A 24 -2.78 9.18 15.65
C GLY A 24 -4.27 8.94 15.35
N GLY A 25 -5.19 9.75 15.89
CA GLY A 25 -6.65 9.56 15.67
C GLY A 25 -7.15 10.00 14.28
N PRO A 26 -8.25 9.44 13.74
CA PRO A 26 -8.75 9.65 12.38
C PRO A 26 -8.95 11.12 11.96
N ASP A 27 -9.16 12.03 12.91
CA ASP A 27 -9.34 13.46 12.69
C ASP A 27 -8.03 14.25 12.50
N GLU A 28 -6.88 13.60 12.69
CA GLU A 28 -5.58 14.25 12.52
C GLU A 28 -5.20 14.34 11.04
N ASN A 29 -4.89 15.56 10.61
CA ASN A 29 -4.43 15.89 9.27
C ASN A 29 -2.94 15.54 9.07
N VAL A 30 -2.64 14.24 9.10
CA VAL A 30 -1.27 13.70 8.99
C VAL A 30 -1.09 12.90 7.70
N VAL A 31 0.17 12.77 7.28
CA VAL A 31 0.57 11.91 6.15
C VAL A 31 1.63 10.91 6.61
N GLN A 32 1.55 9.68 6.11
CA GLN A 32 2.48 8.63 6.50
C GLN A 32 3.87 8.86 5.90
N SER A 33 4.92 8.58 6.68
CA SER A 33 6.30 8.60 6.19
C SER A 33 6.55 7.52 5.14
N GLU A 34 7.49 7.78 4.22
CA GLU A 34 8.01 6.76 3.28
C GLU A 34 8.51 5.51 4.02
N TYR A 35 8.99 5.69 5.25
CA TYR A 35 9.43 4.61 6.13
C TYR A 35 8.39 3.49 6.26
N TYR A 36 7.12 3.82 6.44
CA TYR A 36 6.05 2.83 6.62
C TYR A 36 5.91 1.96 5.36
N PHE A 37 5.76 2.61 4.20
CA PHE A 37 5.59 1.93 2.91
C PHE A 37 6.80 1.05 2.57
N LEU A 38 8.01 1.54 2.82
CA LEU A 38 9.25 0.78 2.64
C LEU A 38 9.34 -0.41 3.59
N SER A 39 8.93 -0.23 4.85
CA SER A 39 8.95 -1.30 5.84
C SER A 39 8.00 -2.44 5.45
N VAL A 40 6.76 -2.11 5.06
CA VAL A 40 5.80 -3.09 4.54
C VAL A 40 6.35 -3.79 3.29
N LEU A 41 6.83 -3.04 2.29
CA LEU A 41 7.37 -3.60 1.06
C LEU A 41 8.53 -4.57 1.33
N ARG A 42 9.48 -4.19 2.18
CA ARG A 42 10.65 -5.02 2.52
C ARG A 42 10.25 -6.28 3.28
N LYS A 43 9.27 -6.20 4.18
CA LYS A 43 8.71 -7.38 4.88
C LYS A 43 8.05 -8.35 3.91
N ILE A 44 7.20 -7.85 3.00
CA ILE A 44 6.60 -8.67 1.95
C ILE A 44 7.68 -9.36 1.11
N ARG A 45 8.71 -8.63 0.69
CA ARG A 45 9.81 -9.19 -0.11
C ARG A 45 10.60 -10.25 0.64
N GLN A 46 10.86 -10.03 1.93
CA GLN A 46 11.47 -11.02 2.81
C GLN A 46 10.61 -12.28 2.92
N ASP A 47 9.30 -12.12 3.09
CA ASP A 47 8.38 -13.24 3.28
C ASP A 47 8.19 -14.08 2.01
N VAL A 48 8.20 -13.43 0.83
CA VAL A 48 8.12 -14.11 -0.47
C VAL A 48 9.49 -14.63 -0.94
N GLY A 49 10.60 -14.10 -0.39
CA GLY A 49 11.96 -14.51 -0.74
C GLY A 49 12.46 -13.96 -2.09
N ARG A 50 11.88 -12.85 -2.59
CA ARG A 50 12.32 -12.18 -3.83
C ARG A 50 12.02 -10.68 -3.83
N ALA A 51 12.74 -9.93 -4.64
CA ALA A 51 12.41 -8.53 -4.93
C ALA A 51 11.17 -8.45 -5.84
N VAL A 52 9.98 -8.46 -5.21
CA VAL A 52 8.68 -8.28 -5.87
C VAL A 52 8.58 -6.84 -6.39
N PRO A 53 8.27 -6.61 -7.68
CA PRO A 53 8.08 -5.27 -8.22
C PRO A 53 6.90 -4.54 -7.58
N ALA A 54 7.09 -3.25 -7.30
CA ALA A 54 6.04 -2.39 -6.78
C ALA A 54 5.92 -1.13 -7.63
N THR A 55 4.67 -0.67 -7.84
CA THR A 55 4.40 0.61 -8.49
C THR A 55 3.71 1.55 -7.52
N VAL A 56 4.28 2.75 -7.38
CA VAL A 56 3.81 3.79 -6.48
C VAL A 56 2.88 4.74 -7.23
N PHE A 57 1.68 4.90 -6.70
CA PHE A 57 0.70 5.89 -7.12
C PHE A 57 0.67 6.98 -6.06
N THR A 58 0.80 8.23 -6.49
CA THR A 58 0.99 9.35 -5.57
C THR A 58 0.52 10.64 -6.19
N ASP A 59 0.08 11.56 -5.35
CA ASP A 59 -0.15 12.97 -5.69
C ASP A 59 0.94 13.90 -5.13
N ALA A 60 2.05 13.31 -4.70
CA ALA A 60 3.28 14.03 -4.39
C ALA A 60 3.77 14.81 -5.61
N HIS A 61 4.26 16.02 -5.39
CA HIS A 61 5.04 16.76 -6.36
C HIS A 61 6.41 16.09 -6.57
N GLU A 62 7.05 16.44 -7.69
CA GLU A 62 8.39 15.98 -8.00
C GLU A 62 9.37 16.29 -6.86
N GLY A 63 10.13 15.29 -6.42
CA GLY A 63 11.11 15.42 -5.33
C GLY A 63 10.56 15.33 -3.91
N GLU A 64 9.24 15.25 -3.70
CA GLU A 64 8.65 15.03 -2.36
C GLU A 64 8.82 13.59 -1.87
N LEU A 65 8.86 12.60 -2.77
CA LEU A 65 9.26 11.23 -2.45
C LEU A 65 10.73 11.04 -2.78
N LYS A 66 11.54 10.71 -1.77
CA LYS A 66 13.00 10.61 -1.87
C LYS A 66 13.50 9.19 -1.70
N GLU A 67 12.85 8.40 -0.84
CA GLU A 67 13.35 7.08 -0.48
C GLU A 67 12.72 5.99 -1.34
N LEU A 68 11.39 6.03 -1.55
CA LEU A 68 10.65 5.04 -2.35
C LEU A 68 11.18 4.88 -3.78
N PRO A 69 11.48 5.95 -4.55
CA PRO A 69 11.99 5.81 -5.91
C PRO A 69 13.39 5.17 -5.99
N THR A 70 14.14 5.15 -4.88
CA THR A 70 15.50 4.59 -4.83
C THR A 70 15.52 3.10 -4.47
N GLU A 71 14.40 2.57 -4.00
CA GLU A 71 14.26 1.17 -3.61
C GLU A 71 14.24 0.25 -4.84
N GLU A 72 14.91 -0.90 -4.75
CA GLU A 72 15.03 -1.85 -5.87
C GLU A 72 13.64 -2.21 -6.43
N LYS A 73 13.47 -2.24 -7.76
CA LYS A 73 12.22 -2.60 -8.45
C LYS A 73 10.98 -1.84 -7.95
N VAL A 74 11.17 -0.61 -7.50
CA VAL A 74 10.08 0.34 -7.27
C VAL A 74 10.04 1.31 -8.45
N THR A 75 8.85 1.53 -9.00
CA THR A 75 8.61 2.53 -10.04
C THR A 75 7.52 3.49 -9.61
N ILE A 76 7.64 4.77 -9.95
CA ILE A 76 6.53 5.72 -9.81
C ILE A 76 5.63 5.56 -11.05
N ALA A 77 4.33 5.45 -10.85
CA ALA A 77 3.36 5.44 -11.93
C ALA A 77 3.49 6.74 -12.74
N PRO A 78 3.46 6.68 -14.09
CA PRO A 78 3.39 7.91 -14.87
C PRO A 78 2.07 8.64 -14.59
N PRO A 79 1.98 9.95 -14.89
CA PRO A 79 0.76 10.71 -14.66
C PRO A 79 -0.43 10.13 -15.42
N HIS A 80 -1.53 9.85 -14.73
CA HIS A 80 -2.81 9.49 -15.32
C HIS A 80 -3.96 10.32 -14.74
N THR A 81 -5.17 10.06 -15.23
CA THR A 81 -6.38 10.53 -14.54
C THR A 81 -6.57 9.73 -13.26
N ALA A 82 -7.20 10.35 -12.25
CA ALA A 82 -7.47 9.69 -10.97
C ALA A 82 -8.26 8.38 -11.14
N VAL A 83 -9.18 8.31 -12.11
CA VAL A 83 -9.94 7.09 -12.41
C VAL A 83 -9.05 6.01 -13.02
N ALA A 84 -8.12 6.37 -13.92
CA ALA A 84 -7.19 5.42 -14.49
C ALA A 84 -6.25 4.83 -13.42
N ASP A 85 -5.71 5.67 -12.53
CA ASP A 85 -4.90 5.20 -11.40
C ASP A 85 -5.69 4.30 -10.46
N LEU A 86 -6.95 4.66 -10.16
CA LEU A 86 -7.84 3.83 -9.35
C LEU A 86 -8.02 2.43 -9.94
N LEU A 87 -8.30 2.35 -11.24
CA LEU A 87 -8.48 1.07 -11.95
C LEU A 87 -7.17 0.27 -12.06
N LEU A 88 -6.04 0.94 -12.25
CA LEU A 88 -4.73 0.28 -12.29
C LEU A 88 -4.38 -0.31 -10.92
N MET A 89 -4.52 0.47 -9.85
CA MET A 89 -4.32 -0.01 -8.48
C MET A 89 -5.26 -1.18 -8.15
N SER A 90 -6.53 -1.11 -8.57
CA SER A 90 -7.54 -2.16 -8.35
C SER A 90 -7.16 -3.52 -8.97
N ARG A 91 -6.15 -3.57 -9.85
CA ARG A 91 -5.66 -4.80 -10.50
C ARG A 91 -4.38 -5.36 -9.87
N ALA A 92 -3.90 -4.79 -8.78
CA ALA A 92 -2.74 -5.33 -8.07
C ALA A 92 -3.06 -6.66 -7.39
N ALA A 93 -2.05 -7.52 -7.22
CA ALA A 93 -2.19 -8.72 -6.40
C ALA A 93 -2.25 -8.38 -4.91
N VAL A 94 -1.53 -7.32 -4.50
CA VAL A 94 -1.53 -6.76 -3.14
C VAL A 94 -1.49 -5.24 -3.22
N LEU A 95 -2.23 -4.57 -2.34
CA LEU A 95 -2.27 -3.11 -2.24
C LEU A 95 -1.72 -2.65 -0.88
N VAL A 96 -0.76 -1.75 -0.85
CA VAL A 96 -0.27 -1.05 0.36
C VAL A 96 -0.77 0.39 0.30
N THR A 97 -1.44 0.86 1.35
CA THR A 97 -2.23 2.09 1.26
C THR A 97 -1.77 3.18 2.21
N SER A 98 -2.16 4.41 1.86
CA SER A 98 -2.20 5.49 2.82
C SER A 98 -3.43 5.32 3.70
N SER A 99 -3.22 5.15 5.00
CA SER A 99 -4.30 4.90 5.96
C SER A 99 -5.28 6.09 6.01
N ALA A 100 -6.58 5.82 6.15
CA ALA A 100 -7.68 6.79 6.05
C ALA A 100 -7.89 7.46 4.67
N SER A 101 -7.24 6.99 3.60
CA SER A 101 -7.51 7.47 2.25
C SER A 101 -8.76 6.83 1.64
N SER A 102 -9.76 7.64 1.29
CA SER A 102 -10.94 7.18 0.52
C SER A 102 -10.56 6.67 -0.88
N PHE A 103 -9.53 7.24 -1.50
CA PHE A 103 -9.01 6.79 -2.79
C PHE A 103 -8.44 5.36 -2.69
N SER A 104 -7.67 5.06 -1.64
CA SER A 104 -7.24 3.70 -1.33
C SER A 104 -8.40 2.77 -1.02
N ALA A 105 -9.41 3.24 -0.29
CA ALA A 105 -10.59 2.43 0.05
C ALA A 105 -11.36 2.00 -1.20
N TRP A 106 -11.53 2.89 -2.17
CA TRP A 106 -12.15 2.56 -3.45
C TRP A 106 -11.32 1.54 -4.25
N ALA A 107 -9.99 1.68 -4.29
CA ALA A 107 -9.14 0.72 -4.99
C ALA A 107 -9.22 -0.68 -4.36
N SER A 108 -9.19 -0.72 -3.03
CA SER A 108 -9.36 -1.94 -2.23
C SER A 108 -10.71 -2.60 -2.50
N TYR A 109 -11.79 -1.83 -2.45
CA TYR A 109 -13.15 -2.31 -2.69
C TYR A 109 -13.33 -2.87 -4.12
N LEU A 110 -12.87 -2.13 -5.13
CA LEU A 110 -13.03 -2.54 -6.54
C LEU A 110 -12.14 -3.73 -6.90
N GLY A 111 -10.93 -3.80 -6.37
CA GLY A 111 -10.00 -4.90 -6.62
C GLY A 111 -10.28 -6.15 -5.78
N GLY A 112 -10.80 -5.96 -4.57
CA GLY A 112 -11.02 -7.03 -3.60
C GLY A 112 -9.75 -7.80 -3.26
N MET A 113 -8.56 -7.21 -3.43
CA MET A 113 -7.26 -7.84 -3.11
C MET A 113 -6.89 -7.65 -1.64
N PRO A 114 -5.95 -8.44 -1.10
CA PRO A 114 -5.31 -8.14 0.18
C PRO A 114 -4.78 -6.70 0.19
N THR A 115 -5.30 -5.91 1.12
CA THR A 115 -4.98 -4.49 1.26
C THR A 115 -4.43 -4.23 2.65
N ILE A 116 -3.22 -3.69 2.72
CA ILE A 116 -2.47 -3.47 3.94
C ILE A 116 -2.57 -2.01 4.36
N TRP A 117 -3.11 -1.81 5.56
CA TRP A 117 -3.29 -0.54 6.23
C TRP A 117 -2.40 -0.48 7.47
N GLN A 118 -1.99 0.72 7.89
CA GLN A 118 -1.45 0.85 9.23
C GLN A 118 -2.62 0.76 10.21
N ARG A 119 -2.42 0.06 11.32
CA ARG A 119 -3.41 -0.13 12.38
C ARG A 119 -4.06 1.21 12.81
N THR A 120 -5.25 1.11 13.42
CA THR A 120 -6.02 2.21 14.06
C THR A 120 -6.65 3.26 13.16
N ARG A 121 -6.55 3.16 11.82
CA ARG A 121 -7.06 4.18 10.89
C ARG A 121 -8.10 3.70 9.89
N VAL A 122 -8.45 2.42 9.90
CA VAL A 122 -9.30 1.83 8.85
C VAL A 122 -10.36 0.92 9.46
N GLY A 123 -11.62 1.20 9.13
CA GLY A 123 -12.72 0.28 9.36
C GLY A 123 -12.76 -0.82 8.31
N LEU A 124 -13.51 -1.90 8.57
CA LEU A 124 -13.65 -3.03 7.66
C LEU A 124 -14.12 -2.57 6.26
N VAL A 125 -13.20 -2.44 5.29
CA VAL A 125 -13.51 -1.97 3.92
C VAL A 125 -14.15 -3.07 3.09
N LEU A 126 -13.78 -4.33 3.37
CA LEU A 126 -14.27 -5.53 2.67
C LEU A 126 -15.07 -6.41 3.64
N PRO A 127 -16.35 -6.09 3.91
CA PRO A 127 -17.16 -6.86 4.85
C PRO A 127 -17.45 -8.30 4.38
N ASP A 128 -17.44 -8.55 3.08
CA ASP A 128 -17.60 -9.88 2.48
C ASP A 128 -16.31 -10.71 2.49
N ARG A 129 -15.16 -10.07 2.69
CA ARG A 129 -13.80 -10.68 2.67
C ARG A 129 -12.91 -10.04 3.74
N PRO A 130 -13.28 -10.16 5.04
CA PRO A 130 -12.60 -9.47 6.12
C PRO A 130 -11.11 -9.83 6.20
N GLU A 131 -10.73 -11.04 5.80
CA GLU A 131 -9.34 -11.53 5.78
C GLU A 131 -8.43 -10.76 4.81
N ARG A 132 -9.00 -9.97 3.89
CA ARG A 132 -8.26 -9.14 2.94
C ARG A 132 -8.08 -7.70 3.41
N SER A 133 -8.71 -7.32 4.52
CA SER A 133 -8.47 -6.03 5.19
C SER A 133 -7.39 -6.22 6.25
N ILE A 134 -6.13 -6.05 5.85
CA ILE A 134 -4.96 -6.40 6.66
C ILE A 134 -4.44 -5.18 7.40
N GLU A 135 -4.17 -5.35 8.70
CA GLU A 135 -3.46 -4.35 9.49
C GLU A 135 -1.98 -4.69 9.63
N SER A 136 -1.16 -3.65 9.62
CA SER A 136 0.26 -3.71 9.94
C SER A 136 0.60 -2.71 11.04
N ASP A 137 1.69 -2.99 11.77
CA ASP A 137 2.29 -2.00 12.65
C ASP A 137 3.10 -0.95 11.85
N PRO A 138 3.61 0.14 12.47
CA PRO A 138 4.42 1.16 11.79
C PRO A 138 5.69 0.62 11.10
N HIS A 139 6.14 -0.57 11.49
CA HIS A 139 7.33 -1.25 10.98
C HIS A 139 6.99 -2.32 9.94
N GLY A 140 5.73 -2.34 9.47
CA GLY A 140 5.23 -3.22 8.43
C GLY A 140 5.11 -4.68 8.85
N ASN A 141 5.12 -4.99 10.14
CA ASN A 141 4.89 -6.36 10.61
C ASN A 141 3.41 -6.72 10.47
N LEU A 142 3.16 -7.92 9.93
CA LEU A 142 1.84 -8.52 9.76
C LEU A 142 1.69 -9.68 10.75
N ASP A 143 0.46 -9.97 11.18
CA ASP A 143 0.18 -11.25 11.85
C ASP A 143 0.36 -12.45 10.89
N GLY A 144 0.43 -13.66 11.45
CA GLY A 144 0.69 -14.88 10.67
C GLY A 144 -0.33 -15.13 9.57
N SER A 145 -1.63 -15.01 9.88
CA SER A 145 -2.71 -15.20 8.89
C SER A 145 -2.68 -14.17 7.77
N SER A 146 -2.47 -12.90 8.11
CA SER A 146 -2.36 -11.80 7.15
C SER A 146 -1.16 -11.99 6.22
N ARG A 147 -0.02 -12.43 6.77
CA ARG A 147 1.17 -12.76 5.98
C ARG A 147 0.90 -13.89 4.99
N GLU A 148 0.25 -14.97 5.42
CA GLU A 148 -0.07 -16.10 4.54
C GLU A 148 -0.96 -15.67 3.36
N VAL A 149 -1.99 -14.86 3.63
CA VAL A 149 -2.88 -14.31 2.60
C VAL A 149 -2.09 -13.51 1.55
N VAL A 150 -1.18 -12.64 1.98
CA VAL A 150 -0.33 -11.83 1.09
C VAL A 150 0.57 -12.70 0.23
N VAL A 151 1.27 -13.67 0.83
CA VAL A 151 2.18 -14.56 0.11
C VAL A 151 1.44 -15.38 -0.95
N GLN A 152 0.27 -15.95 -0.61
CA GLN A 152 -0.53 -16.74 -1.54
C GLN A 152 -0.93 -15.94 -2.79
N HIS A 153 -1.35 -14.68 -2.62
CA HIS A 153 -1.76 -13.84 -3.76
C HIS A 153 -0.57 -13.48 -4.66
N LEU A 154 0.61 -13.22 -4.09
CA LEU A 154 1.82 -12.90 -4.83
C LEU A 154 2.44 -14.13 -5.53
N SER A 155 2.21 -15.33 -5.01
CA SER A 155 2.58 -16.57 -5.71
C SER A 155 1.66 -16.83 -6.91
N ALA A 156 0.35 -16.66 -6.73
CA ALA A 156 -0.64 -16.88 -7.79
C ALA A 156 -0.51 -15.89 -8.96
N SER A 157 -0.11 -14.64 -8.71
CA SER A 157 0.10 -13.64 -9.76
C SER A 157 1.28 -13.97 -10.68
N THR A 158 2.28 -14.72 -10.20
CA THR A 158 3.45 -15.12 -11.00
C THR A 158 3.09 -16.22 -12.00
N SER A 159 2.19 -17.13 -11.63
CA SER A 159 1.74 -18.23 -12.52
C SER A 159 0.87 -17.79 -13.69
N GLY A 160 0.21 -16.63 -13.60
CA GLY A 160 -0.69 -16.12 -14.66
C GLY A 160 0.02 -15.39 -15.80
N ALA A 161 1.34 -15.21 -15.74
CA ALA A 161 2.12 -14.50 -16.77
C ALA A 161 2.68 -15.43 -17.86
N GLN A 162 2.35 -16.73 -17.84
CA GLN A 162 2.68 -17.69 -18.89
C GLN A 162 1.41 -18.12 -19.66
N VAL A 163 0.79 -17.21 -20.40
CA VAL A 163 -0.16 -17.54 -21.48
C VAL A 163 -0.01 -16.54 -22.61
#